data_AF-A0A2X2BKN2-F1
#
_entry.id   AF-A0A2X2BKN2-F1
#
_cell.length_a   1.000
_cell.length_b   1.000
_cell.length_c   1.000
_cell.angle_alpha   90.00
_cell.angle_beta   90.00
_cell.angle_gamma   90.00
#
_symmetry.space_group_name_H-M   'P 1'
#
loop_
_entity.id
_entity.type
_entity.pdbx_description
1 polymer ?
#
loop_
_entity_poly.entity_id
_entity_poly.type
_entity_poly.pdbx_seq_one_letter_code
_entity_poly.pdbx_strand_id
1 'polypeptide(L)'
;MPISEKVRRIVWIRDGGCCVICRERLLIEDKNGFSSQFIGQVAHIVAEQNEGPRGNSSLSIEQRNHESNLLLLCCNHHSEIDSAVEKFSVETLLELQSEHSIWLKGRFKTESPWKTKLHNFYYLNVPRLLTLATHAGLKIDLSEYNKIIALHELGWNLNYLMMAFEKSL
;
A
#
# COMPACT_ATOMS: atom_id res chain seq x y z
N MET A 1 -27.93 -6.07 11.67
CA MET A 1 -27.67 -4.82 10.91
C MET A 1 -26.70 -5.16 9.80
N PRO A 2 -27.04 -4.98 8.52
CA PRO A 2 -26.15 -5.36 7.44
C PRO A 2 -24.79 -4.66 7.55
N ILE A 3 -23.71 -5.36 7.18
CA ILE A 3 -22.35 -4.80 7.16
C ILE A 3 -22.36 -3.48 6.38
N SER A 4 -21.92 -2.40 7.03
CA SER A 4 -21.92 -1.05 6.43
C SER A 4 -20.99 -0.97 5.21
N GLU A 5 -21.32 -0.09 4.26
CA GLU A 5 -20.48 0.19 3.08
C GLU A 5 -19.06 0.67 3.45
N LYS A 6 -18.90 1.36 4.59
CA LYS A 6 -17.58 1.75 5.10
C LYS A 6 -16.75 0.51 5.45
N VAL A 7 -17.31 -0.42 6.22
CA VAL A 7 -16.63 -1.65 6.63
C VAL A 7 -16.34 -2.55 5.42
N ARG A 8 -17.29 -2.68 4.48
CA ARG A 8 -17.06 -3.41 3.22
C ARG A 8 -15.84 -2.88 2.49
N ARG A 9 -15.73 -1.55 2.31
CA ARG A 9 -14.56 -0.92 1.68
C ARG A 9 -13.26 -1.18 2.44
N ILE A 10 -13.28 -1.13 3.77
CA ILE A 10 -12.11 -1.44 4.59
C ILE A 10 -11.63 -2.87 4.33
N VAL A 11 -12.53 -3.86 4.35
CA VAL A 11 -12.21 -5.27 4.09
C VAL A 11 -11.64 -5.46 2.69
N TRP A 12 -12.28 -4.85 1.68
CA TRP A 12 -11.79 -4.88 0.30
C TRP A 12 -10.37 -4.35 0.14
N ILE A 13 -10.06 -3.21 0.78
CA ILE A 13 -8.73 -2.59 0.71
C ILE A 13 -7.71 -3.40 1.52
N ARG A 14 -8.07 -3.81 2.74
CA ARG A 14 -7.20 -4.60 3.64
C ARG A 14 -6.74 -5.89 2.96
N ASP A 15 -7.65 -6.57 2.27
CA ASP A 15 -7.38 -7.85 1.62
C ASP A 15 -6.84 -7.69 0.18
N GLY A 16 -6.52 -6.45 -0.22
CA GLY A 16 -5.90 -6.13 -1.51
C GLY A 16 -6.78 -6.47 -2.72
N GLY A 17 -8.11 -6.50 -2.53
CA GLY A 17 -9.06 -6.92 -3.56
C GLY A 17 -8.87 -8.37 -4.02
N CYS A 18 -8.25 -9.22 -3.20
CA CYS A 18 -7.97 -10.62 -3.50
C CYS A 18 -8.70 -11.54 -2.52
N CYS A 19 -9.10 -12.72 -3.00
CA CYS A 19 -9.65 -13.75 -2.13
C CYS A 19 -8.62 -14.17 -1.07
N VAL A 20 -9.00 -14.23 0.20
CA VAL A 20 -8.13 -14.66 1.30
C VAL A 20 -7.57 -16.08 1.10
N ILE A 21 -8.34 -16.97 0.45
CA ILE A 21 -7.95 -18.37 0.26
C ILE A 21 -7.15 -18.57 -1.04
N CYS A 22 -7.77 -18.33 -2.20
CA CYS A 22 -7.10 -18.60 -3.49
C CYS A 22 -6.22 -17.45 -4.00
N ARG A 23 -6.25 -16.27 -3.35
CA ARG A 23 -5.43 -15.10 -3.72
C ARG A 23 -5.72 -14.52 -5.10
N GLU A 24 -6.77 -14.98 -5.77
CA GLU A 24 -7.24 -14.44 -7.04
C GLU A 24 -7.84 -13.06 -6.87
N ARG A 25 -7.64 -12.17 -7.86
CA ARG A 25 -8.19 -10.82 -7.89
C ARG A 25 -9.70 -10.89 -8.10
N LEU A 26 -10.44 -10.15 -7.28
CA LEU A 26 -11.91 -10.15 -7.26
C LEU A 26 -12.52 -8.91 -7.93
N LEU A 27 -11.72 -8.21 -8.73
CA LEU A 27 -12.14 -7.14 -9.61
C LEU A 27 -11.95 -7.62 -11.04
N ILE A 28 -13.04 -7.74 -11.79
CA ILE A 28 -13.00 -7.96 -13.23
C ILE A 28 -13.02 -6.60 -13.90
N GLU A 29 -12.05 -6.37 -14.78
CA GLU A 29 -11.99 -5.20 -15.65
C GLU A 29 -12.51 -5.63 -17.04
N ASP A 30 -13.45 -4.87 -17.60
CA ASP A 30 -13.86 -5.06 -18.99
C ASP A 30 -12.64 -4.82 -19.90
N LYS A 31 -12.50 -5.62 -20.96
CA LYS A 31 -11.41 -5.51 -21.95
C LYS A 31 -11.38 -4.13 -22.61
N ASN A 32 -12.53 -3.46 -22.64
CA ASN A 32 -12.66 -2.11 -23.20
C ASN A 32 -12.50 -1.00 -22.13
N GLY A 33 -12.31 -1.35 -20.85
CA GLY A 33 -12.07 -0.40 -19.75
C GLY A 33 -13.29 0.43 -19.31
N PHE A 34 -14.47 0.22 -19.89
CA PHE A 34 -15.65 1.03 -19.60
C PHE A 34 -16.39 0.63 -18.32
N SER A 35 -16.20 -0.60 -17.84
CA SER A 35 -16.83 -1.07 -16.60
C SER A 35 -15.89 -1.98 -15.81
N SER A 36 -15.92 -1.85 -14.50
CA SER A 36 -15.27 -2.76 -13.57
C SER A 36 -16.31 -3.33 -12.62
N GLN A 37 -16.22 -4.62 -12.33
CA GLN A 37 -17.18 -5.31 -11.48
C GLN A 37 -16.47 -6.03 -10.35
N PHE A 38 -16.94 -5.78 -9.13
CA PHE A 38 -16.58 -6.57 -7.97
C PHE A 38 -17.30 -7.92 -8.01
N ILE A 39 -16.54 -9.00 -7.98
CA ILE A 39 -17.05 -10.39 -7.93
C ILE A 39 -16.80 -11.06 -6.57
N GLY A 40 -16.19 -10.33 -5.64
CA GLY A 40 -15.91 -10.78 -4.28
C GLY A 40 -17.07 -10.53 -3.32
N GLN A 41 -17.10 -11.31 -2.25
CA GLN A 41 -18.07 -11.20 -1.17
C GLN A 41 -17.34 -11.02 0.16
N VAL A 42 -17.92 -10.20 1.03
CA VAL A 42 -17.45 -10.02 2.41
C VAL A 42 -18.19 -11.05 3.27
N ALA A 43 -17.45 -12.02 3.80
CA ALA A 43 -17.94 -13.12 4.59
C ALA A 43 -17.61 -12.93 6.07
N HIS A 44 -18.48 -13.42 6.95
CA HIS A 44 -18.24 -13.44 8.38
C HIS A 44 -17.40 -14.67 8.80
N ILE A 45 -16.43 -14.45 9.69
CA ILE A 45 -15.75 -15.53 10.42
C ILE A 45 -16.73 -16.12 11.43
N VAL A 46 -17.27 -15.30 12.33
CA VAL A 46 -18.41 -15.63 13.19
C VAL A 46 -19.67 -15.01 12.58
N ALA A 47 -20.64 -15.83 12.15
CA ALA A 47 -21.85 -15.35 11.48
C ALA A 47 -22.60 -14.26 12.28
N GLU A 48 -23.24 -13.36 11.55
CA GLU A 48 -24.05 -12.28 12.15
C GLU A 48 -25.17 -12.84 13.05
N GLN A 49 -25.86 -13.89 12.59
CA GLN A 49 -26.94 -14.56 13.31
C GLN A 49 -26.41 -15.75 14.12
N ASN A 50 -27.09 -16.10 15.22
CA ASN A 50 -26.68 -17.22 16.08
C ASN A 50 -26.80 -18.57 15.37
N GLU A 51 -27.80 -18.71 14.50
CA GLU A 51 -28.09 -19.92 13.72
C GLU A 51 -27.18 -20.05 12.49
N GLY A 52 -26.36 -19.02 12.21
CA GLY A 52 -25.43 -19.03 11.09
C GLY A 52 -24.14 -19.81 11.37
N PRO A 53 -23.28 -19.99 10.35
CA PRO A 53 -21.97 -20.64 10.49
C PRO A 53 -21.14 -20.02 11.61
N ARG A 54 -20.72 -20.84 12.58
CA ARG A 54 -19.95 -20.41 13.77
C ARG A 54 -20.67 -19.34 14.61
N GLY A 55 -22.00 -19.19 14.47
CA GLY A 55 -22.80 -18.15 15.11
C GLY A 55 -22.98 -18.32 16.62
N ASN A 56 -22.72 -19.52 17.17
CA ASN A 56 -22.70 -19.77 18.61
C ASN A 56 -21.45 -19.13 19.25
N SER A 57 -21.52 -17.83 19.49
CA SER A 57 -20.40 -17.02 19.98
C SER A 57 -20.90 -15.90 20.88
N SER A 58 -20.09 -15.54 21.88
CA SER A 58 -20.36 -14.43 22.79
C SER A 58 -20.16 -13.04 22.16
N LEU A 59 -19.76 -12.97 20.88
CA LEU A 59 -19.56 -11.70 20.19
C LEU A 59 -20.88 -10.94 20.03
N SER A 60 -20.84 -9.64 20.34
CA SER A 60 -21.93 -8.70 20.09
C SER A 60 -22.15 -8.51 18.59
N ILE A 61 -23.29 -7.94 18.20
CA ILE A 61 -23.60 -7.65 16.80
C ILE A 61 -22.60 -6.66 16.18
N GLU A 62 -22.09 -5.72 16.97
CA GLU A 62 -21.06 -4.77 16.55
C GLU A 62 -19.73 -5.47 16.31
N GLN A 63 -19.35 -6.41 17.17
CA GLN A 63 -18.13 -7.20 17.01
C GLN A 63 -18.22 -8.15 15.81
N ARG A 64 -19.39 -8.75 15.57
CA ARG A 64 -19.63 -9.60 14.40
C ARG A 64 -19.52 -8.81 13.10
N ASN A 65 -19.96 -7.55 13.09
CA ASN A 65 -19.90 -6.68 11.92
C ASN A 65 -18.62 -5.83 11.82
N HIS A 66 -17.67 -6.00 12.75
CA HIS A 66 -16.37 -5.32 12.71
C HIS A 66 -15.46 -5.97 11.66
N GLU A 67 -14.63 -5.17 10.98
CA GLU A 67 -13.74 -5.64 9.91
C GLU A 67 -12.85 -6.82 10.31
N SER A 68 -12.43 -6.92 11.58
CA SER A 68 -11.61 -8.03 12.09
C SER A 68 -12.30 -9.38 12.01
N ASN A 69 -13.63 -9.43 12.08
CA ASN A 69 -14.44 -10.65 11.96
C ASN A 69 -14.84 -10.95 10.51
N LEU A 70 -14.30 -10.24 9.52
CA LEU A 70 -14.71 -10.36 8.13
C LEU A 70 -13.54 -10.80 7.22
N LEU A 71 -13.86 -11.52 6.16
CA LEU A 71 -12.93 -11.96 5.11
C LEU A 71 -13.45 -11.54 3.73
N LEU A 72 -12.55 -11.20 2.81
CA LEU A 72 -12.89 -11.08 1.40
C LEU A 72 -12.69 -12.42 0.67
N LEU A 73 -13.75 -12.97 0.08
CA LEU A 73 -13.72 -14.28 -0.59
C LEU A 73 -14.35 -14.22 -1.98
N CYS A 74 -13.94 -15.13 -2.88
CA CYS A 74 -14.73 -15.41 -4.08
C CYS A 74 -15.98 -16.23 -3.72
N CYS A 75 -16.96 -16.27 -4.61
CA CYS A 75 -18.21 -17.01 -4.41
C CYS A 75 -17.96 -18.48 -4.00
N ASN A 76 -17.02 -19.17 -4.65
CA ASN A 76 -16.74 -20.58 -4.37
C ASN A 76 -16.25 -20.80 -2.94
N HIS A 77 -15.27 -20.01 -2.49
CA HIS A 77 -14.71 -20.14 -1.15
C HIS A 77 -15.68 -19.63 -0.08
N HIS A 78 -16.50 -18.62 -0.38
CA HIS A 78 -17.56 -18.20 0.54
C HIS A 78 -18.54 -19.36 0.80
N SER A 79 -19.01 -20.04 -0.24
CA SER A 79 -19.88 -21.20 -0.09
C SER A 79 -19.18 -22.37 0.61
N GLU A 80 -17.89 -22.59 0.35
CA GLU A 80 -17.11 -23.66 0.99
C GLU A 80 -17.02 -23.47 2.51
N ILE A 81 -16.64 -22.27 2.98
CA ILE A 81 -16.45 -22.01 4.42
C ILE A 81 -17.76 -22.05 5.21
N ASP A 82 -18.88 -21.73 4.57
CA ASP A 82 -20.21 -21.77 5.20
C ASP A 82 -20.75 -23.20 5.27
N SER A 83 -20.40 -24.05 4.29
CA SER A 83 -20.88 -25.44 4.24
C SER A 83 -20.04 -26.39 5.11
N ALA A 84 -18.74 -26.16 5.22
CA ALA A 84 -17.80 -27.05 5.90
C ALA A 84 -17.29 -26.45 7.22
N VAL A 85 -18.20 -26.10 8.13
CA VAL A 85 -17.88 -25.40 9.40
C VAL A 85 -16.86 -26.16 10.27
N GLU A 86 -16.89 -27.49 10.28
CA GLU A 86 -15.94 -28.31 11.04
C GLU A 86 -14.50 -28.18 10.50
N LYS A 87 -14.33 -28.03 9.18
CA LYS A 87 -13.04 -27.81 8.54
C LYS A 87 -12.58 -26.36 8.67
N PHE A 88 -13.52 -25.42 8.66
CA PHE A 88 -13.27 -23.98 8.74
C PHE A 88 -13.75 -23.44 10.08
N SER A 89 -13.03 -23.79 11.14
CA SER A 89 -13.24 -23.22 12.48
C SER A 89 -12.90 -21.72 12.50
N VAL A 90 -13.29 -21.03 13.57
CA VAL A 90 -12.94 -19.62 13.77
C VAL A 90 -11.43 -19.42 13.74
N GLU A 91 -10.69 -20.30 14.42
CA GLU A 91 -9.24 -20.29 14.49
C GLU A 91 -8.61 -20.48 13.11
N THR A 92 -9.10 -21.46 12.34
CA THR A 92 -8.63 -21.74 10.98
C THR A 92 -8.83 -20.54 10.06
N LEU A 93 -9.98 -19.86 10.16
CA LEU A 93 -10.27 -18.67 9.35
C LEU A 93 -9.41 -17.46 9.75
N LEU A 94 -9.09 -17.31 11.03
CA LEU A 94 -8.17 -16.29 11.52
C LEU A 94 -6.73 -16.56 11.06
N GLU A 95 -6.30 -17.82 11.04
CA GLU A 95 -5.01 -18.23 10.47
C GLU A 95 -4.93 -17.88 8.99
N LEU A 96 -5.95 -18.24 8.19
CA LEU A 96 -6.01 -17.90 6.77
C LEU A 96 -5.95 -16.37 6.53
N GLN A 97 -6.65 -15.58 7.36
CA GLN A 97 -6.59 -14.11 7.29
C GLN A 97 -5.17 -13.59 7.55
N SER A 98 -4.49 -14.15 8.56
CA SER A 98 -3.12 -13.81 8.93
C SER A 98 -2.13 -14.15 7.81
N GLU A 99 -2.23 -15.38 7.27
CA GLU A 99 -1.40 -15.83 6.14
C GLU A 99 -1.57 -14.95 4.91
N HIS A 100 -2.81 -14.56 4.59
CA HIS A 100 -3.11 -13.64 3.49
C HIS A 100 -2.48 -12.26 3.71
N SER A 101 -2.54 -11.73 4.94
CA SER A 101 -1.91 -10.46 5.29
C SER A 101 -0.38 -10.51 5.10
N ILE A 102 0.26 -11.61 5.53
CA ILE A 102 1.69 -11.84 5.34
C ILE A 102 2.03 -11.90 3.85
N TRP A 103 1.25 -12.65 3.07
CA TRP A 103 1.41 -12.75 1.63
C TRP A 103 1.29 -11.38 0.93
N LEU A 104 0.29 -10.57 1.28
CA LEU A 104 0.12 -9.21 0.74
C LEU A 104 1.32 -8.32 1.06
N LYS A 105 1.76 -8.30 2.33
CA LYS A 105 2.95 -7.54 2.74
C LYS A 105 4.20 -7.97 1.97
N GLY A 106 4.32 -9.25 1.66
CA GLY A 106 5.40 -9.79 0.82
C GLY A 106 5.37 -9.31 -0.64
N ARG A 107 4.19 -8.97 -1.18
CA ARG A 107 4.03 -8.39 -2.53
C ARG A 107 4.27 -6.89 -2.57
N PHE A 108 3.87 -6.18 -1.52
CA PHE A 108 4.19 -4.77 -1.35
C PHE A 108 5.59 -4.57 -0.78
N LYS A 109 6.61 -5.31 -1.25
CA LYS A 109 8.00 -4.96 -0.96
C LYS A 109 8.20 -3.52 -1.42
N THR A 110 8.06 -2.60 -0.46
CA THR A 110 8.51 -1.24 -0.61
C THR A 110 9.98 -1.42 -0.94
N GLU A 111 10.40 -1.01 -2.14
CA GLU A 111 11.83 -0.90 -2.40
C GLU A 111 12.41 -0.19 -1.19
N SER A 112 13.40 -0.81 -0.54
CA SER A 112 14.08 -0.12 0.53
C SER A 112 14.52 1.20 -0.08
N PRO A 113 14.09 2.37 0.45
CA PRO A 113 14.52 3.63 -0.10
C PRO A 113 16.03 3.54 -0.18
N TRP A 114 16.57 3.80 -1.37
CA TRP A 114 18.00 3.71 -1.60
C TRP A 114 18.69 4.50 -0.47
N LYS A 115 19.28 3.80 0.51
CA LYS A 115 20.19 4.41 1.48
C LYS A 115 21.50 4.64 0.74
N THR A 116 21.43 5.46 -0.29
CA THR A 116 22.60 5.85 -1.05
C THR A 116 23.21 7.04 -0.35
N LYS A 117 24.47 6.90 0.03
CA LYS A 117 25.36 8.05 0.26
C LYS A 117 26.08 8.45 -1.03
N LEU A 118 25.68 7.91 -2.20
CA LEU A 118 26.31 8.21 -3.48
C LEU A 118 25.68 9.47 -4.10
N HIS A 119 26.40 10.55 -3.88
CA HIS A 119 26.81 11.59 -4.83
C HIS A 119 26.99 11.08 -6.29
N ASN A 120 25.92 10.63 -6.95
CA ASN A 120 25.95 10.41 -8.41
C ASN A 120 25.45 11.68 -9.11
N PHE A 121 26.38 12.59 -9.30
CA PHE A 121 26.28 13.77 -10.13
C PHE A 121 26.32 13.38 -11.60
N TYR A 122 25.15 13.12 -12.19
CA TYR A 122 24.99 13.25 -13.65
C TYR A 122 23.99 14.33 -14.06
N TYR A 123 23.31 14.95 -13.10
CA TYR A 123 22.52 16.15 -13.37
C TYR A 123 22.34 17.00 -12.12
N LEU A 124 23.35 17.80 -11.78
CA LEU A 124 23.14 18.89 -10.83
C LEU A 124 22.52 20.07 -11.59
N ASN A 125 21.22 20.26 -11.45
CA ASN A 125 20.56 21.44 -12.00
C ASN A 125 20.88 22.63 -11.07
N VAL A 126 22.01 23.29 -11.32
CA VAL A 126 22.46 24.48 -10.58
C VAL A 126 21.33 25.51 -10.40
N PRO A 127 20.50 25.81 -11.43
CA PRO A 127 19.30 26.61 -11.24
C PRO A 127 18.34 26.11 -10.15
N ARG A 128 18.10 24.79 -10.06
CA ARG A 128 17.23 24.20 -9.02
C ARG A 128 17.81 24.38 -7.61
N LEU A 129 19.12 24.22 -7.47
CA LEU A 129 19.79 24.45 -6.19
C LEU A 129 19.75 25.93 -5.77
N LEU A 130 19.91 26.85 -6.73
CA LEU A 130 19.78 28.28 -6.45
C LEU A 130 18.37 28.66 -5.99
N THR A 131 17.34 28.08 -6.62
CA THR A 131 15.94 28.27 -6.21
C THR A 131 15.72 27.78 -4.78
N LEU A 132 16.24 26.60 -4.44
CA LEU A 132 16.12 26.04 -3.08
C LEU A 132 16.86 26.90 -2.04
N ALA A 133 18.08 27.34 -2.34
CA ALA A 133 18.85 28.23 -1.48
C ALA A 133 18.13 29.57 -1.24
N THR A 134 17.57 30.16 -2.31
CA THR A 134 16.79 31.41 -2.21
C THR A 134 15.55 31.23 -1.34
N HIS A 135 14.85 30.09 -1.46
CA HIS A 135 13.69 29.77 -0.63
C HIS A 135 14.07 29.61 0.86
N ALA A 136 15.29 29.15 1.12
CA ALA A 136 15.87 29.09 2.47
C ALA A 136 16.43 30.45 2.96
N GLY A 137 16.27 31.53 2.19
CA GLY A 137 16.75 32.88 2.54
C GLY A 137 18.25 33.09 2.28
N LEU A 138 18.91 32.16 1.59
CA LEU A 138 20.34 32.17 1.33
C LEU A 138 20.61 32.74 -0.06
N LYS A 139 21.59 33.64 -0.15
CA LYS A 139 22.03 34.22 -1.41
C LYS A 139 23.41 33.67 -1.76
N ILE A 140 23.47 32.90 -2.85
CA ILE A 140 24.71 32.34 -3.37
C ILE A 140 25.07 33.11 -4.63
N ASP A 141 26.26 33.73 -4.63
CA ASP A 141 26.79 34.42 -5.80
C ASP A 141 27.41 33.41 -6.76
N LEU A 142 26.88 33.35 -7.98
CA LEU A 142 27.34 32.45 -9.04
C LEU A 142 28.00 33.22 -10.19
N SER A 143 28.27 34.52 -10.03
CA SER A 143 28.82 35.40 -11.07
C SER A 143 30.16 34.92 -11.64
N GLU A 144 30.96 34.22 -10.82
CA GLU A 144 32.25 33.63 -11.23
C GLU A 144 32.11 32.40 -12.15
N TYR A 145 30.91 31.82 -12.28
CA TYR A 145 30.63 30.57 -12.99
C TYR A 145 29.86 30.76 -14.30
N ASN A 146 30.16 31.83 -15.04
CA ASN A 146 29.42 32.23 -16.25
C ASN A 146 29.47 31.18 -17.38
N LYS A 147 28.35 31.05 -18.13
CA LYS A 147 28.10 30.19 -19.32
C LYS A 147 28.81 28.82 -19.29
N ILE A 148 28.36 27.98 -18.37
CA ILE A 148 28.72 26.56 -18.36
C ILE A 148 27.59 25.78 -19.02
N ILE A 149 27.93 24.95 -20.01
CA ILE A 149 26.98 24.07 -20.69
C ILE A 149 26.86 22.74 -19.91
N ALA A 150 27.94 22.30 -19.25
CA ALA A 150 27.94 21.10 -18.43
C ALA A 150 28.89 21.16 -17.22
N LEU A 151 28.50 20.53 -16.11
CA LEU A 151 29.23 20.56 -14.82
C LEU A 151 30.69 20.10 -14.88
N HIS A 152 31.06 19.23 -15.82
CA HIS A 152 32.44 18.76 -15.95
C HIS A 152 33.41 19.87 -16.42
N GLU A 153 32.89 20.92 -17.07
CA GLU A 153 33.66 22.08 -17.53
C GLU A 153 34.21 22.91 -16.35
N LEU A 154 33.66 22.73 -15.15
CA LEU A 154 34.10 23.39 -13.92
C LEU A 154 35.39 22.80 -13.34
N GLY A 155 35.77 21.58 -13.72
CA GLY A 155 36.96 20.91 -13.16
C GLY A 155 37.00 20.96 -11.63
N TRP A 156 38.13 21.42 -11.06
CA TRP A 156 38.30 21.58 -9.61
C TRP A 156 37.38 22.62 -8.97
N ASN A 157 36.88 23.59 -9.74
CA ASN A 157 35.95 24.61 -9.25
C ASN A 157 34.58 24.02 -8.90
N LEU A 158 34.22 22.85 -9.45
CA LEU A 158 33.02 22.13 -9.05
C LEU A 158 33.07 21.75 -7.57
N ASN A 159 34.24 21.37 -7.06
CA ASN A 159 34.40 20.99 -5.66
C ASN A 159 34.20 22.20 -4.74
N TYR A 160 34.76 23.36 -5.09
CA TYR A 160 34.55 24.61 -4.33
C TYR A 160 33.08 25.03 -4.32
N LEU A 161 32.40 24.94 -5.47
CA LEU A 161 30.98 25.21 -5.59
C LEU A 161 30.15 24.27 -4.70
N MET A 162 30.47 22.97 -4.68
CA MET A 162 29.76 21.98 -3.86
C MET A 162 29.97 22.18 -2.36
N MET A 163 31.20 22.52 -1.96
CA MET A 163 31.47 22.87 -0.56
C MET A 163 30.73 24.14 -0.12
N ALA A 164 30.50 25.10 -1.03
CA ALA A 164 29.70 26.29 -0.71
C ALA A 164 28.23 25.94 -0.44
N PHE A 165 27.64 25.04 -1.22
CA PHE A 165 26.29 24.55 -0.98
C PHE A 165 26.17 23.71 0.30
N GLU A 166 27.12 22.82 0.57
CA GLU A 166 27.12 21.98 1.78
C GLU A 166 27.20 22.81 3.06
N LYS A 167 27.99 23.89 3.06
CA LYS A 167 28.08 24.80 4.22
C LYS A 167 26.86 25.69 4.41
N SER A 168 26.00 25.79 3.39
CA SER A 168 24.85 26.68 3.37
C SER A 168 23.53 25.94 3.66
N LEU A 169 23.49 24.60 3.55
CA LEU A 169 22.34 23.75 3.84
C LEU A 169 22.44 23.13 5.24
#